data_AF-A0A355KYL7-F1
#
_entry.id   AF-A0A355KYL7-F1
#
_cell.length_a   1.000
_cell.length_b   1.000
_cell.length_c   1.000
_cell.angle_alpha   90.00
_cell.angle_beta   90.00
_cell.angle_gamma   90.00
#
_symmetry.space_group_name_H-M   'P 1'
#
loop_
_entity.id
_entity.type
_entity.pdbx_description
1 polymer ?
#
loop_
_entity_poly.entity_id
_entity_poly.type
_entity_poly.pdbx_seq_one_letter_code
_entity_poly.pdbx_strand_id
1 'polypeptide(L)'
;MEKIWNNAKFIYTEFRNYFDASKNPWGSRVPYVNQHCEIVDNNGLPMFWSDFDIVSDEKTELIFSALGIVDIYINGKRVGNDEMKPGWTNYNKRALYYVYDVSKYIHEGKNRILAVVSAGWYSGRIVQSTYGANPPAFIANIVHGGKSILVTDENWDATVGGPVRLADIWDGEYCDATENGYDEISTVGFVPKKVRKA
;
A
#
# COMPACT_ATOMS: atom_id res chain seq x y z
N MET A 1 -3.52 9.54 -22.14
CA MET A 1 -2.92 9.24 -20.83
C MET A 1 -3.91 9.37 -19.67
N GLU A 2 -5.04 10.09 -19.78
CA GLU A 2 -6.04 10.24 -18.70
C GLU A 2 -6.86 8.98 -18.34
N LYS A 3 -6.87 7.93 -19.17
CA LYS A 3 -7.65 6.70 -18.89
C LYS A 3 -6.98 5.72 -17.92
N ILE A 4 -5.71 5.95 -17.58
CA ILE A 4 -4.90 5.04 -16.77
C ILE A 4 -5.37 4.96 -15.32
N TRP A 5 -5.95 6.03 -14.79
CA TRP A 5 -6.42 6.10 -13.39
C TRP A 5 -7.94 6.08 -13.29
N ASN A 6 -8.64 5.68 -14.36
CA ASN A 6 -10.09 5.63 -14.34
C ASN A 6 -10.57 4.76 -13.16
N ASN A 7 -11.37 5.36 -12.29
CA ASN A 7 -11.94 4.75 -11.08
C ASN A 7 -10.95 4.38 -9.97
N ALA A 8 -9.64 4.53 -10.19
CA ALA A 8 -8.66 4.33 -9.14
C ALA A 8 -8.77 5.46 -8.11
N LYS A 9 -8.73 5.09 -6.84
CA LYS A 9 -8.77 6.03 -5.71
C LYS A 9 -7.50 5.86 -4.89
N PHE A 10 -6.96 6.96 -4.34
CA PHE A 10 -6.08 6.81 -3.20
C PHE A 10 -6.86 6.20 -2.05
N ILE A 11 -6.30 5.21 -1.38
CA ILE A 11 -6.88 4.56 -0.21
C ILE A 11 -5.97 4.73 0.99
N TYR A 12 -6.54 4.89 2.17
CA TYR A 12 -5.82 5.01 3.44
C TYR A 12 -6.56 4.32 4.59
N THR A 13 -5.82 3.97 5.64
CA THR A 13 -6.37 3.34 6.85
C THR A 13 -6.98 4.37 7.81
N GLU A 14 -8.14 4.05 8.37
CA GLU A 14 -8.71 4.71 9.55
C GLU A 14 -8.01 4.21 10.83
N PHE A 15 -6.76 4.62 11.08
CA PHE A 15 -6.06 4.24 12.31
C PHE A 15 -5.85 5.42 13.26
N ARG A 16 -6.13 5.19 14.54
CA ARG A 16 -6.66 6.18 15.49
C ARG A 16 -5.65 7.09 16.19
N ASN A 17 -4.34 6.99 15.91
CA ASN A 17 -3.39 7.47 16.91
C ASN A 17 -2.69 8.81 16.71
N TYR A 18 -2.78 9.50 15.57
CA TYR A 18 -2.11 10.81 15.49
C TYR A 18 -2.78 11.89 14.62
N PHE A 19 -3.83 11.55 13.85
CA PHE A 19 -4.17 12.33 12.67
C PHE A 19 -5.66 12.38 12.36
N ASP A 20 -6.14 13.54 11.91
CA ASP A 20 -7.54 13.78 11.57
C ASP A 20 -7.86 13.21 10.19
N ALA A 21 -8.24 11.94 10.17
CA ALA A 21 -8.64 11.21 8.95
C ALA A 21 -9.79 11.87 8.18
N SER A 22 -10.54 12.80 8.78
CA SER A 22 -11.63 13.52 8.08
C SER A 22 -11.13 14.52 7.02
N LYS A 23 -9.80 14.70 6.88
CA LYS A 23 -9.19 15.76 6.08
C LYS A 23 -8.30 15.33 4.92
N ASN A 24 -8.10 14.03 4.63
CA ASN A 24 -7.32 13.67 3.44
C ASN A 24 -8.14 13.97 2.18
N PRO A 25 -7.84 15.02 1.40
CA PRO A 25 -8.69 15.44 0.29
C PRO A 25 -8.45 14.60 -0.97
N TRP A 26 -7.46 13.70 -0.94
CA TRP A 26 -6.97 12.97 -2.12
C TRP A 26 -7.47 11.54 -2.22
N GLY A 27 -8.04 10.96 -1.16
CA GLY A 27 -8.35 9.54 -1.09
C GLY A 27 -9.64 9.17 -0.36
N SER A 28 -10.08 7.94 -0.61
CA SER A 28 -11.16 7.28 0.10
C SER A 28 -10.64 6.53 1.32
N ARG A 29 -11.41 6.58 2.40
CA ARG A 29 -11.13 5.84 3.63
C ARG A 29 -11.48 4.36 3.47
N VAL A 30 -10.58 3.46 3.86
CA VAL A 30 -10.92 2.06 4.12
C VAL A 30 -11.40 1.94 5.57
N PRO A 31 -12.69 1.67 5.83
CA PRO A 31 -13.25 1.66 7.18
C PRO A 31 -12.58 0.62 8.08
N TYR A 32 -12.55 0.88 9.39
CA TYR A 32 -12.04 -0.08 10.37
C TYR A 32 -12.65 -1.49 10.25
N VAL A 33 -13.92 -1.62 9.84
CA VAL A 33 -14.57 -2.93 9.65
C VAL A 33 -13.98 -3.76 8.51
N ASN A 34 -13.32 -3.12 7.54
CA ASN A 34 -12.59 -3.76 6.44
C ASN A 34 -11.08 -3.81 6.73
N GLN A 35 -10.67 -3.38 7.93
CA GLN A 35 -9.30 -3.53 8.40
C GLN A 35 -9.17 -4.87 9.13
N HIS A 36 -8.35 -5.77 8.60
CA HIS A 36 -8.39 -7.18 8.98
C HIS A 36 -6.99 -7.73 9.34
N CYS A 37 -6.39 -7.27 10.44
CA CYS A 37 -5.39 -8.01 11.26
C CYS A 37 -4.94 -7.17 12.45
N GLU A 38 -4.65 -7.78 13.61
CA GLU A 38 -3.75 -7.17 14.61
C GLU A 38 -2.36 -7.79 14.42
N ILE A 39 -1.35 -7.00 14.06
CA ILE A 39 0.07 -7.41 14.14
C ILE A 39 0.61 -6.73 15.40
N VAL A 40 0.36 -7.40 16.53
CA VAL A 40 0.55 -7.04 17.95
C VAL A 40 0.84 -5.56 18.28
N ASP A 41 -0.04 -4.96 19.08
CA ASP A 41 0.02 -3.61 19.68
C ASP A 41 -0.25 -2.40 18.77
N ASN A 42 -1.12 -2.51 17.76
CA ASN A 42 -1.51 -1.35 16.93
C ASN A 42 -0.31 -0.62 16.31
N ASN A 43 0.74 -1.39 16.00
CA ASN A 43 2.07 -0.90 15.72
C ASN A 43 2.57 -1.51 14.39
N GLY A 44 3.17 -0.71 13.53
CA GLY A 44 3.44 -1.11 12.16
C GLY A 44 3.21 -0.03 11.13
N LEU A 45 3.38 -0.41 9.86
CA LEU A 45 3.09 0.44 8.72
C LEU A 45 1.70 0.13 8.15
N PRO A 46 0.99 1.13 7.59
CA PRO A 46 -0.16 0.90 6.74
C PRO A 46 0.12 -0.11 5.63
N MET A 47 -0.76 -1.08 5.47
CA MET A 47 -0.71 -2.11 4.44
C MET A 47 -2.05 -2.20 3.73
N PHE A 48 -2.01 -2.41 2.43
CA PHE A 48 -3.19 -2.58 1.57
C PHE A 48 -2.99 -3.80 0.69
N TRP A 49 -3.97 -4.68 0.59
CA TRP A 49 -3.88 -5.83 -0.30
C TRP A 49 -5.19 -6.12 -0.99
N SER A 50 -5.08 -6.82 -2.11
CA SER A 50 -6.22 -7.38 -2.83
C SER A 50 -5.78 -8.59 -3.63
N ASP A 51 -6.72 -9.50 -3.85
CA ASP A 51 -6.53 -10.66 -4.70
C ASP A 51 -7.08 -10.34 -6.11
N PHE A 52 -6.43 -10.87 -7.15
CA PHE A 52 -6.86 -10.72 -8.53
C PHE A 52 -6.54 -11.98 -9.34
N ASP A 53 -7.29 -12.20 -10.41
CA ASP A 53 -7.12 -13.37 -11.27
C ASP A 53 -6.42 -13.03 -12.59
N ILE A 54 -5.53 -13.92 -13.02
CA ILE A 54 -4.88 -13.90 -14.34
C ILE A 54 -5.36 -15.10 -15.13
N VAL A 55 -5.83 -14.85 -16.36
CA VAL A 55 -6.51 -15.86 -17.19
C VAL A 55 -5.69 -16.31 -18.40
N SER A 56 -4.58 -15.64 -18.68
CA SER A 56 -3.73 -15.89 -19.85
C SER A 56 -2.30 -15.41 -19.62
N ASP A 57 -1.38 -15.89 -20.46
CA ASP A 57 0.00 -15.40 -20.50
C ASP A 57 0.10 -14.14 -21.37
N GLU A 58 -0.29 -12.99 -20.81
CA GLU A 58 -0.14 -11.68 -21.42
C GLU A 58 0.68 -10.74 -20.54
N LYS A 59 1.27 -9.72 -21.16
CA LYS A 59 1.99 -8.67 -20.45
C LYS A 59 1.09 -8.05 -19.39
N THR A 60 1.62 -7.94 -18.18
CA THR A 60 0.94 -7.30 -17.05
C THR A 60 1.78 -6.16 -16.52
N GLU A 61 1.15 -4.99 -16.41
CA GLU A 61 1.78 -3.77 -15.92
C GLU A 61 1.09 -3.31 -14.64
N LEU A 62 1.90 -2.95 -13.65
CA LEU A 62 1.46 -2.30 -12.43
C LEU A 62 1.78 -0.82 -12.53
N ILE A 63 0.76 0.01 -12.41
CA ILE A 63 0.87 1.46 -12.38
C ILE A 63 0.49 1.91 -10.98
N PHE A 64 1.38 2.59 -10.26
CA PHE A 64 1.15 2.90 -8.84
C PHE A 64 1.78 4.22 -8.39
N SER A 65 1.23 4.75 -7.31
CA SER A 65 1.78 5.89 -6.56
C SER A 65 1.44 5.74 -5.08
N ALA A 66 2.08 6.55 -4.25
CA ALA A 66 1.76 6.68 -2.85
C ALA A 66 1.95 8.13 -2.37
N LEU A 67 1.13 8.50 -1.39
CA LEU A 67 1.38 9.65 -0.53
C LEU A 67 2.14 9.11 0.69
N GLY A 68 3.47 9.07 0.58
CA GLY A 68 4.36 8.40 1.53
C GLY A 68 5.52 7.74 0.79
N ILE A 69 6.09 6.69 1.38
CA ILE A 69 7.01 5.78 0.69
C ILE A 69 6.36 4.40 0.61
N VAL A 70 6.39 3.75 -0.55
CA VAL A 70 5.74 2.46 -0.78
C VAL A 70 6.71 1.37 -1.22
N ASP A 71 6.54 0.20 -0.63
CA ASP A 71 7.03 -1.06 -1.16
C ASP A 71 5.87 -1.98 -1.54
N ILE A 72 6.04 -2.70 -2.66
CA ILE A 72 5.02 -3.56 -3.23
C ILE A 72 5.55 -4.97 -3.33
N TYR A 73 4.71 -5.93 -2.98
CA TYR A 73 4.97 -7.36 -3.06
C TYR A 73 3.85 -8.02 -3.85
N ILE A 74 4.19 -8.97 -4.71
CA ILE A 74 3.23 -9.81 -5.42
C ILE A 74 3.67 -11.26 -5.23
N ASN A 75 2.78 -12.10 -4.70
CA ASN A 75 2.99 -13.53 -4.47
C ASN A 75 4.34 -13.88 -3.81
N GLY A 76 4.68 -13.20 -2.72
CA GLY A 76 5.92 -13.47 -1.98
C GLY A 76 7.18 -12.80 -2.52
N LYS A 77 7.07 -11.94 -3.54
CA LYS A 77 8.22 -11.31 -4.17
C LYS A 77 8.08 -9.79 -4.17
N ARG A 78 9.11 -9.10 -3.69
CA ARG A 78 9.22 -7.64 -3.79
C ARG A 78 9.27 -7.22 -5.26
N VAL A 79 8.46 -6.24 -5.64
CA VAL A 79 8.36 -5.74 -7.01
C VAL A 79 9.35 -4.60 -7.21
N GLY A 80 10.33 -4.84 -8.09
CA GLY A 80 11.37 -3.85 -8.42
C GLY A 80 12.44 -3.72 -7.34
N ASN A 81 13.45 -2.91 -7.62
CA ASN A 81 14.60 -2.68 -6.73
C ASN A 81 14.80 -1.19 -6.41
N ASP A 82 13.90 -0.31 -6.87
CA ASP A 82 13.99 1.12 -6.57
C ASP A 82 13.59 1.36 -5.11
N GLU A 83 14.33 2.23 -4.43
CA GLU A 83 14.10 2.56 -3.03
C GLU A 83 13.37 3.90 -2.89
N MET A 84 12.66 4.06 -1.77
CA MET A 84 11.98 5.32 -1.42
C MET A 84 10.97 5.83 -2.47
N LYS A 85 10.27 4.91 -3.14
CA LYS A 85 9.25 5.20 -4.16
C LYS A 85 8.03 5.89 -3.52
N PRO A 86 7.34 6.84 -4.20
CA PRO A 86 7.62 7.34 -5.54
C PRO A 86 8.56 8.57 -5.54
N GLY A 87 9.15 8.93 -4.40
CA GLY A 87 10.00 10.11 -4.23
C GLY A 87 9.27 11.33 -3.64
N TRP A 88 10.02 12.43 -3.45
CA TRP A 88 9.51 13.66 -2.84
C TRP A 88 9.21 14.74 -3.88
N THR A 89 7.94 15.15 -3.94
CA THR A 89 7.48 16.33 -4.67
C THR A 89 6.60 17.20 -3.78
N ASN A 90 6.21 18.37 -4.26
CA ASN A 90 5.11 19.09 -3.61
C ASN A 90 3.79 18.35 -3.86
N TYR A 91 3.38 17.52 -2.90
CA TYR A 91 2.19 16.65 -3.02
C TYR A 91 0.89 17.43 -3.21
N ASN A 92 0.80 18.71 -2.80
CA ASN A 92 -0.37 19.56 -3.08
C ASN A 92 -0.50 19.93 -4.57
N LYS A 93 0.55 19.72 -5.36
CA LYS A 93 0.59 20.05 -6.79
C LYS A 93 0.76 18.81 -7.67
N ARG A 94 1.55 17.83 -7.21
CA ARG A 94 1.90 16.66 -8.01
C ARG A 94 2.37 15.51 -7.12
N ALA A 95 1.88 14.31 -7.42
CA ALA A 95 2.49 13.04 -7.00
C ALA A 95 3.14 12.37 -8.22
N LEU A 96 4.31 11.75 -8.03
CA LEU A 96 4.94 10.92 -9.05
C LEU A 96 4.32 9.52 -9.02
N TYR A 97 4.34 8.82 -10.15
CA TYR A 97 3.90 7.44 -10.25
C TYR A 97 4.92 6.62 -11.03
N TYR A 98 4.86 5.31 -10.84
CA TYR A 98 5.72 4.33 -11.50
C TYR A 98 4.88 3.38 -12.33
N VAL A 99 5.49 2.85 -13.38
CA VAL A 99 4.94 1.77 -14.21
C VAL A 99 5.96 0.65 -14.23
N TYR A 100 5.60 -0.51 -13.72
CA TYR A 100 6.45 -1.70 -13.74
C TYR A 100 5.81 -2.82 -14.54
N ASP A 101 6.63 -3.53 -15.32
CA ASP A 101 6.25 -4.84 -15.85
C ASP A 101 6.29 -5.85 -14.70
N VAL A 102 5.13 -6.41 -14.38
CA VAL A 102 4.95 -7.37 -13.29
C VAL A 102 4.69 -8.79 -13.77
N SER A 103 4.81 -9.05 -15.08
CA SER A 103 4.50 -10.36 -15.69
C SER A 103 5.27 -11.52 -15.02
N LYS A 104 6.49 -11.28 -14.55
CA LYS A 104 7.33 -12.28 -13.86
C LYS A 104 6.97 -12.56 -12.39
N TYR A 105 6.05 -11.80 -11.80
CA TYR A 105 5.63 -11.95 -10.39
C TYR A 105 4.28 -12.65 -10.25
N ILE A 106 3.55 -12.79 -11.37
CA ILE A 106 2.22 -13.38 -11.41
C ILE A 106 2.26 -14.81 -11.96
N HIS A 107 1.16 -15.53 -11.79
CA HIS A 107 0.89 -16.82 -12.40
C HIS A 107 -0.58 -16.92 -12.81
N GLU A 108 -0.93 -17.90 -13.65
CA GLU A 108 -2.33 -18.17 -13.98
C GLU A 108 -3.16 -18.50 -12.73
N GLY A 109 -4.41 -18.04 -12.71
CA GLY A 109 -5.30 -18.14 -11.56
C GLY A 109 -5.13 -16.98 -10.58
N LYS A 110 -5.31 -17.28 -9.29
CA LYS A 110 -5.42 -16.28 -8.23
C LYS A 110 -4.05 -15.79 -7.77
N ASN A 111 -3.88 -14.48 -7.73
CA ASN A 111 -2.68 -13.76 -7.31
C ASN A 111 -3.03 -12.77 -6.20
N ARG A 112 -2.03 -12.33 -5.44
CA ARG A 112 -2.17 -11.29 -4.42
C ARG A 112 -1.14 -10.20 -4.61
N ILE A 113 -1.59 -8.95 -4.48
CA ILE A 113 -0.74 -7.77 -4.36
C ILE A 113 -0.83 -7.22 -2.94
N LEU A 114 0.30 -6.83 -2.37
CA LEU A 114 0.43 -6.14 -1.09
C LEU A 114 1.23 -4.85 -1.30
N ALA A 115 0.72 -3.73 -0.82
CA ALA A 115 1.42 -2.46 -0.73
C ALA A 115 1.62 -2.08 0.74
N VAL A 116 2.85 -1.77 1.11
CA VAL A 116 3.25 -1.32 2.45
C VAL A 116 3.68 0.14 2.33
N VAL A 117 3.04 1.04 3.07
CA VAL A 117 3.25 2.48 2.93
C VAL A 117 3.70 3.11 4.24
N SER A 118 4.91 3.67 4.28
CA SER A 118 5.39 4.48 5.40
C SER A 118 5.10 5.97 5.22
N ALA A 119 5.29 6.75 6.29
CA ALA A 119 5.02 8.18 6.30
C ALA A 119 5.86 8.97 5.27
N GLY A 120 7.11 8.57 5.07
CA GLY A 120 8.04 9.17 4.12
C GLY A 120 8.08 10.70 4.19
N TRP A 121 8.23 11.36 3.05
CA TRP A 121 8.15 12.82 2.97
C TRP A 121 6.72 13.36 2.97
N TYR A 122 5.69 12.51 2.99
CA TYR A 122 4.31 12.99 2.96
C TYR A 122 3.83 13.40 4.35
N SER A 123 4.08 12.57 5.35
CA SER A 123 3.64 12.79 6.73
C SER A 123 4.70 12.52 7.79
N GLY A 124 5.93 12.18 7.38
CA GLY A 124 7.06 11.99 8.29
C GLY A 124 7.55 13.29 8.94
N ARG A 125 8.41 13.16 9.96
CA ARG A 125 8.88 14.28 10.78
C ARG A 125 9.54 15.39 9.97
N ILE A 126 10.26 15.02 8.91
CA ILE A 126 10.99 15.93 8.02
C ILE A 126 10.13 17.08 7.46
N VAL A 127 8.83 16.85 7.25
CA VAL A 127 7.95 17.85 6.64
C VAL A 127 7.22 18.74 7.63
N GLN A 128 7.33 18.51 8.94
CA GLN A 128 6.74 19.36 9.98
C GLN A 128 5.28 19.75 9.68
N SER A 129 4.46 18.78 9.25
CA SER A 129 3.06 18.96 8.87
C SER A 129 2.78 19.84 7.63
N THR A 130 3.76 20.07 6.75
CA THR A 130 3.62 20.88 5.51
C THR A 130 2.48 20.40 4.61
N TYR A 131 2.28 19.07 4.50
CA TYR A 131 1.21 18.48 3.69
C TYR A 131 -0.03 18.11 4.53
N GLY A 132 -0.14 18.70 5.72
CA GLY A 132 -1.14 18.38 6.71
C GLY A 132 -0.79 17.16 7.56
N ALA A 133 -1.70 16.85 8.47
CA ALA A 133 -1.63 15.72 9.38
C ALA A 133 -2.44 14.56 8.78
N ASN A 134 -2.02 14.10 7.58
CA ASN A 134 -2.77 13.13 6.77
C ASN A 134 -2.15 11.72 6.85
N PRO A 135 -2.97 10.65 6.88
CA PRO A 135 -2.47 9.29 6.84
C PRO A 135 -1.80 9.01 5.48
N PRO A 136 -0.75 8.17 5.45
CA PRO A 136 -0.19 7.70 4.19
C PRO A 136 -1.25 7.00 3.34
N ALA A 137 -1.13 7.11 2.03
CA ALA A 137 -2.13 6.60 1.10
C ALA A 137 -1.51 5.91 -0.12
N PHE A 138 -2.23 4.97 -0.71
CA PHE A 138 -1.81 4.19 -1.86
C PHE A 138 -2.81 4.28 -3.01
N ILE A 139 -2.33 4.28 -4.26
CA ILE A 139 -3.17 4.13 -5.46
C ILE A 139 -2.48 3.21 -6.45
N ALA A 140 -3.25 2.33 -7.10
CA ALA A 140 -2.74 1.46 -8.15
C ALA A 140 -3.79 1.08 -9.19
N ASN A 141 -3.28 0.71 -10.37
CA ASN A 141 -4.01 0.04 -11.43
C ASN A 141 -3.13 -1.08 -12.01
N ILE A 142 -3.65 -2.31 -12.03
CA ILE A 142 -3.05 -3.45 -12.73
C ILE A 142 -3.72 -3.58 -14.10
N VAL A 143 -2.90 -3.56 -15.14
CA VAL A 143 -3.31 -3.69 -16.53
C VAL A 143 -2.77 -5.00 -17.10
N HIS A 144 -3.64 -5.90 -17.53
CA HIS A 144 -3.31 -7.19 -18.17
C HIS A 144 -3.81 -7.20 -19.61
N GLY A 145 -2.95 -7.49 -20.59
CA GLY A 145 -3.34 -7.49 -22.01
C GLY A 145 -3.89 -6.14 -22.50
N GLY A 146 -3.46 -5.04 -21.86
CA GLY A 146 -3.97 -3.69 -22.14
C GLY A 146 -5.31 -3.33 -21.50
N LYS A 147 -5.88 -4.20 -20.65
CA LYS A 147 -7.11 -3.94 -19.90
C LYS A 147 -6.85 -3.81 -18.41
N SER A 148 -7.46 -2.81 -17.77
CA SER A 148 -7.43 -2.69 -16.32
C SER A 148 -8.24 -3.84 -15.70
N ILE A 149 -7.61 -4.61 -14.80
CA ILE A 149 -8.21 -5.77 -14.14
C ILE A 149 -8.38 -5.57 -12.63
N LEU A 150 -7.59 -4.67 -12.04
CA LEU A 150 -7.67 -4.33 -10.62
C LEU A 150 -7.29 -2.86 -10.44
N VAL A 151 -8.13 -2.09 -9.77
CA VAL A 151 -7.85 -0.71 -9.35
C VAL A 151 -8.02 -0.60 -7.84
N THR A 152 -7.28 0.32 -7.21
CA THR A 152 -7.48 0.62 -5.79
C THR A 152 -8.83 1.29 -5.56
N ASP A 153 -9.61 0.71 -4.66
CA ASP A 153 -10.91 1.20 -4.23
C ASP A 153 -11.16 0.84 -2.76
N GLU A 154 -12.35 1.16 -2.26
CA GLU A 154 -12.74 0.95 -0.85
C GLU A 154 -12.94 -0.54 -0.48
N ASN A 155 -12.88 -1.45 -1.44
CA ASN A 155 -13.01 -2.90 -1.24
C ASN A 155 -11.67 -3.59 -1.04
N TRP A 156 -10.55 -2.88 -1.20
CA TRP A 156 -9.25 -3.39 -0.79
C TRP A 156 -9.23 -3.62 0.71
N ASP A 157 -8.65 -4.74 1.12
CA ASP A 157 -8.34 -4.97 2.51
C ASP A 157 -7.22 -4.02 2.95
N ALA A 158 -7.26 -3.61 4.21
CA ALA A 158 -6.19 -2.82 4.79
C ALA A 158 -5.86 -3.26 6.21
N THR A 159 -4.68 -2.91 6.71
CA THR A 159 -4.37 -2.97 8.15
C THR A 159 -3.16 -2.09 8.46
N VAL A 160 -2.78 -2.01 9.74
CA VAL A 160 -1.49 -1.50 10.18
C VAL A 160 -0.72 -2.65 10.82
N GLY A 161 0.52 -2.87 10.38
CA GLY A 161 1.33 -3.96 10.91
C GLY A 161 2.59 -4.26 10.11
N GLY A 162 3.00 -5.53 10.18
CA GLY A 162 4.21 -6.07 9.57
C GLY A 162 5.42 -6.01 10.49
N PRO A 163 6.57 -6.51 10.04
CA PRO A 163 7.79 -6.55 10.82
C PRO A 163 8.36 -5.14 11.01
N VAL A 164 8.18 -4.22 10.05
CA VAL A 164 8.56 -2.82 10.26
C VAL A 164 7.50 -2.13 11.10
N ARG A 165 7.88 -1.76 12.31
CA ARG A 165 7.02 -1.17 13.33
C ARG A 165 6.97 0.35 13.23
N LEU A 166 8.10 0.96 12.88
CA LEU A 166 8.26 2.39 12.69
C LEU A 166 9.21 2.62 11.52
N ALA A 167 8.92 3.61 10.68
CA ALA A 167 9.81 4.06 9.63
C ALA A 167 9.68 5.57 9.43
N ASP A 168 10.76 6.30 9.68
CA ASP A 168 10.89 7.73 9.43
C ASP A 168 12.26 8.04 8.81
N ILE A 169 12.32 9.07 7.98
CA ILE A 169 13.53 9.44 7.23
C ILE A 169 14.63 9.99 8.14
N TRP A 170 14.27 10.64 9.24
CA TRP A 170 15.22 11.18 10.21
C TRP A 170 15.46 10.22 11.38
N ASP A 171 14.39 9.60 11.88
CA ASP A 171 14.46 8.78 13.10
C ASP A 171 14.79 7.30 12.81
N GLY A 172 14.85 6.90 11.53
CA GLY A 172 15.24 5.56 11.10
C GLY A 172 14.09 4.56 11.09
N GLU A 173 14.44 3.27 11.12
CA GLU A 173 13.49 2.15 11.07
C GLU A 173 13.64 1.26 12.30
N TYR A 174 12.52 0.86 12.91
CA TYR A 174 12.47 -0.20 13.91
C TYR A 174 11.76 -1.42 13.31
N CYS A 175 12.48 -2.53 13.23
CA CYS A 175 11.99 -3.79 12.69
C CYS A 175 11.97 -4.87 13.77
N ASP A 176 10.82 -5.49 13.95
CA ASP A 176 10.57 -6.65 14.81
C ASP A 176 10.55 -7.92 13.96
N ALA A 177 11.68 -8.63 13.95
CA ALA A 177 11.86 -9.83 13.16
C ALA A 177 11.09 -11.06 13.67
N THR A 178 10.31 -10.94 14.75
CA THR A 178 9.45 -12.04 15.24
C THR A 178 8.11 -12.11 14.51
N GLU A 179 7.75 -11.06 13.77
CA GLU A 179 6.57 -11.03 12.91
C GLU A 179 6.82 -11.63 11.54
N ASN A 180 5.73 -11.98 10.84
CA ASN A 180 5.79 -12.50 9.48
C ASN A 180 6.31 -11.42 8.51
N GLY A 181 7.18 -11.83 7.59
CA GLY A 181 7.70 -10.96 6.53
C GLY A 181 6.63 -10.49 5.55
N TYR A 182 6.88 -9.37 4.87
CA TYR A 182 5.95 -8.85 3.85
C TYR A 182 5.82 -9.78 2.64
N ASP A 183 6.86 -10.55 2.33
CA ASP A 183 6.81 -11.65 1.37
C ASP A 183 5.74 -12.67 1.77
N GLU A 184 5.78 -13.20 2.99
CA GLU A 184 4.77 -14.16 3.46
C GLU A 184 3.35 -13.57 3.44
N ILE A 185 3.17 -12.35 3.94
CA ILE A 185 1.86 -11.66 3.99
C ILE A 185 1.27 -11.48 2.58
N SER A 186 2.13 -11.26 1.58
CA SER A 186 1.72 -11.04 0.19
C SER A 186 1.32 -12.31 -0.57
N THR A 187 1.32 -13.48 0.08
CA THR A 187 0.89 -14.73 -0.56
C THR A 187 -0.62 -14.94 -0.48
N VAL A 188 -1.20 -15.53 -1.53
CA VAL A 188 -2.63 -15.88 -1.56
C VAL A 188 -2.95 -16.85 -0.44
N GLY A 189 -4.03 -16.58 0.29
CA GLY A 189 -4.47 -17.43 1.40
C GLY A 189 -3.75 -17.17 2.72
N PHE A 190 -2.76 -16.26 2.76
CA PHE A 190 -2.31 -15.72 4.04
C PHE A 190 -3.50 -15.07 4.75
N VAL A 191 -3.85 -15.61 5.92
CA VAL A 191 -4.89 -15.06 6.77
C VAL A 191 -4.19 -14.36 7.93
N PRO A 192 -4.26 -13.02 7.97
CA PRO A 192 -3.68 -12.29 9.08
C PRO A 192 -4.35 -12.71 10.40
N LYS A 193 -3.58 -12.90 11.48
CA LYS A 193 -4.13 -13.30 12.79
C LYS A 193 -5.13 -12.24 13.28
N LYS A 194 -6.42 -12.55 13.26
CA LYS A 194 -7.45 -11.75 13.94
C LYS A 194 -7.41 -12.08 15.43
N VAL A 195 -6.76 -11.25 16.23
CA VAL A 195 -6.98 -11.29 17.68
C VAL A 195 -8.22 -10.46 17.97
N ARG A 196 -9.30 -11.11 18.40
CA ARG A 196 -10.41 -10.40 19.04
C ARG A 196 -9.91 -9.93 20.40
N LYS A 197 -9.81 -8.62 20.63
CA LYS A 197 -9.79 -8.11 22.01
C LYS A 197 -11.13 -8.47 22.66
N ALA A 198 -11.06 -9.20 23.77
CA ALA A 198 -12.16 -9.37 24.72
C ALA A 198 -12.46 -8.03 25.40
#